data_AF-A0A7S1MCR7-F1
#
_entry.id   AF-A0A7S1MCR7-F1
#
_cell.length_a   1.000
_cell.length_b   1.000
_cell.length_c   1.000
_cell.angle_alpha   90.00
_cell.angle_beta   90.00
_cell.angle_gamma   90.00
#
_symmetry.space_group_name_H-M   'P 1'
#
loop_
_entity.id
_entity.type
_entity.pdbx_description
1 polymer ?
#
loop_
_entity_poly.entity_id
_entity_poly.type
_entity_poly.pdbx_seq_one_letter_code
_entity_poly.pdbx_strand_id
1 'polypeptide(L)'
;GQASTMTGTIAGQYVMEGFLEWRIPIWVRTLITRMVALGPAVAVAVATSSNPRLNNTVNEWLNILQSVQLPFALLPVLHFNADVEVMGERFALRRTFQAVCWVLAAVVISTNVYLVYDQTSERSLAVRLAAAALFLVYFCFLAVIVKSDIQKAWAYVTSLCRSR
;
A
#
# COMPACT_ATOMS: atom_id res chain seq x y z
N GLY A 1 -3.58 15.42 -11.60
CA GLY A 1 -4.89 15.55 -10.95
C GLY A 1 -6.02 14.84 -11.69
N GLN A 2 -6.28 15.20 -12.96
CA GLN A 2 -7.43 14.71 -13.72
C GLN A 2 -7.36 13.20 -14.03
N ALA A 3 -6.21 12.71 -14.52
CA ALA A 3 -6.02 11.28 -14.82
C ALA A 3 -6.21 10.38 -13.60
N SER A 4 -5.61 10.73 -12.46
CA SER A 4 -5.76 9.98 -11.20
C SER A 4 -7.21 9.95 -10.70
N THR A 5 -7.99 11.01 -10.92
CA THR A 5 -9.42 11.03 -10.58
C THR A 5 -10.19 10.01 -11.44
N MET A 6 -9.96 10.01 -12.75
CA MET A 6 -10.64 9.11 -13.68
C MET A 6 -10.31 7.64 -13.42
N THR A 7 -9.02 7.30 -13.27
CA THR A 7 -8.59 5.94 -12.93
C THR A 7 -9.10 5.50 -11.57
N GLY A 8 -9.11 6.40 -10.58
CA GLY A 8 -9.64 6.14 -9.24
C GLY A 8 -11.13 5.80 -9.23
N THR A 9 -11.95 6.51 -10.01
CA THR A 9 -13.38 6.17 -10.14
C THR A 9 -13.62 4.82 -10.79
N ILE A 10 -12.84 4.48 -11.82
CA ILE A 10 -12.99 3.22 -12.57
C ILE A 10 -12.51 2.05 -11.70
N ALA A 11 -11.36 2.18 -11.03
CA ALA A 11 -10.87 1.16 -10.08
C ALA A 11 -11.85 0.98 -8.90
N GLY A 12 -12.37 2.07 -8.35
CA GLY A 12 -13.39 2.02 -7.30
C GLY A 12 -14.70 1.38 -7.77
N GLN A 13 -15.02 1.47 -9.06
CA GLN A 13 -16.17 0.78 -9.66
C GLN A 13 -16.01 -0.72 -9.63
N TYR A 14 -14.86 -1.24 -10.07
CA TYR A 14 -14.60 -2.67 -10.01
C TYR A 14 -14.59 -3.21 -8.58
N VAL A 15 -14.04 -2.47 -7.62
CA VAL A 15 -14.04 -2.88 -6.21
C VAL A 15 -15.45 -2.86 -5.62
N MET A 16 -16.23 -1.80 -5.83
CA MET A 16 -17.60 -1.75 -5.28
C MET A 16 -18.54 -2.76 -5.92
N GLU A 17 -18.44 -3.00 -7.23
CA GLU A 17 -19.28 -4.02 -7.90
C GLU A 17 -18.82 -5.43 -7.54
N GLY A 18 -17.52 -5.67 -7.37
CA GLY A 18 -16.98 -6.98 -7.00
C GLY A 18 -17.15 -7.37 -5.53
N PHE A 19 -17.06 -6.41 -4.60
CA PHE A 19 -17.12 -6.68 -3.16
C PHE A 19 -18.44 -6.28 -2.47
N LEU A 20 -19.13 -5.24 -2.96
CA LEU A 20 -20.36 -4.71 -2.34
C LEU A 20 -21.59 -4.84 -3.24
N GLU A 21 -21.45 -5.34 -4.49
CA GLU A 21 -22.49 -5.43 -5.53
C GLU A 21 -23.27 -4.12 -5.75
N TRP A 22 -22.65 -2.96 -5.45
CA TRP A 22 -23.37 -1.69 -5.37
C TRP A 22 -23.13 -0.80 -6.59
N ARG A 23 -24.19 -0.52 -7.36
CA ARG A 23 -24.14 0.29 -8.59
C ARG A 23 -24.51 1.75 -8.34
N ILE A 24 -23.51 2.58 -8.07
CA ILE A 24 -23.64 4.04 -7.89
C ILE A 24 -23.07 4.78 -9.12
N PRO A 25 -23.75 5.82 -9.65
CA PRO A 25 -23.29 6.56 -10.82
C PRO A 25 -21.99 7.34 -10.55
N ILE A 26 -21.14 7.49 -11.59
CA ILE A 26 -19.77 8.04 -11.51
C ILE A 26 -19.69 9.43 -10.85
N TRP A 27 -20.64 10.32 -11.15
CA TRP A 27 -20.67 11.69 -10.62
C TRP A 27 -20.83 11.76 -9.09
N VAL A 28 -21.78 11.00 -8.54
CA VAL A 28 -22.05 10.88 -7.11
C VAL A 28 -20.86 10.23 -6.42
N ARG A 29 -20.29 9.19 -7.01
CA ARG A 29 -19.08 8.52 -6.48
C ARG A 29 -17.90 9.47 -6.37
N THR A 30 -17.67 10.29 -7.40
CA THR A 30 -16.58 11.28 -7.43
C THR A 30 -16.82 12.39 -6.40
N LEU A 31 -18.06 12.87 -6.28
CA LEU A 31 -18.43 13.88 -5.29
C LEU A 31 -18.25 13.36 -3.86
N ILE A 32 -18.75 12.17 -3.54
CA ILE A 32 -18.62 11.59 -2.21
C ILE A 32 -17.15 11.40 -1.84
N THR A 33 -16.37 10.74 -2.70
CA THR A 33 -14.93 10.49 -2.43
C THR A 33 -14.14 11.79 -2.32
N ARG A 34 -14.45 12.81 -3.14
CA ARG A 34 -13.85 14.14 -3.01
C ARG A 34 -14.29 14.87 -1.75
N MET A 35 -15.55 14.81 -1.35
CA MET A 35 -16.04 15.43 -0.12
C MET A 35 -15.41 14.78 1.12
N VAL A 36 -15.32 13.45 1.13
CA VAL A 36 -14.69 12.69 2.23
C VAL A 36 -13.19 12.94 2.29
N ALA A 37 -12.51 13.11 1.15
CA ALA A 37 -11.08 13.42 1.13
C ALA A 37 -10.77 14.90 1.44
N LEU A 38 -11.53 15.84 0.86
CA LEU A 38 -11.33 17.28 1.04
C LEU A 38 -11.88 17.78 2.37
N GLY A 39 -12.95 17.20 2.89
CA GLY A 39 -13.59 17.65 4.14
C GLY A 39 -12.61 17.71 5.32
N PRO A 40 -11.90 16.60 5.65
CA PRO A 40 -10.89 16.60 6.71
C PRO A 40 -9.73 17.55 6.39
N ALA A 41 -9.28 17.59 5.13
CA ALA A 41 -8.17 18.44 4.73
C ALA A 41 -8.49 19.94 4.91
N VAL A 42 -9.69 20.36 4.51
CA VAL A 42 -10.18 21.73 4.68
C VAL A 42 -10.44 22.04 6.15
N ALA A 43 -11.04 21.12 6.91
CA ALA A 43 -11.27 21.30 8.35
C ALA A 43 -9.95 21.50 9.12
N VAL A 44 -8.94 20.68 8.82
CA VAL A 44 -7.60 20.84 9.38
C VAL A 44 -6.98 22.17 8.94
N ALA A 45 -7.04 22.50 7.65
CA ALA A 45 -6.45 23.73 7.13
C ALA A 45 -7.04 24.99 7.79
N VAL A 46 -8.37 25.03 7.98
CA VAL A 46 -9.05 26.14 8.65
C VAL A 46 -8.71 26.18 10.14
N ALA A 47 -8.75 25.04 10.84
CA ALA A 47 -8.42 24.96 12.28
C ALA A 47 -6.95 25.30 12.58
N THR A 48 -6.08 25.10 11.60
CA THR A 48 -4.62 25.25 11.71
C THR A 48 -4.10 26.56 11.11
N SER A 49 -4.95 27.29 10.39
CA SER A 49 -4.61 28.55 9.69
C SER A 49 -3.95 29.61 10.58
N SER A 50 -4.20 29.57 11.90
CA SER A 50 -3.63 30.48 12.89
C SER A 50 -2.36 29.96 13.60
N ASN A 51 -1.99 28.67 13.43
CA ASN A 51 -0.90 28.03 14.16
C ASN A 51 -0.04 27.12 13.26
N PRO A 52 1.13 27.59 12.78
CA PRO A 52 2.02 26.82 11.89
C PRO A 52 2.46 25.44 12.43
N ARG A 53 2.56 25.29 13.76
CA ARG A 53 2.98 24.05 14.43
C ARG A 53 1.97 22.91 14.30
N LEU A 54 0.67 23.22 14.22
CA LEU A 54 -0.38 22.22 14.06
C LEU A 54 -0.40 21.66 12.63
N ASN A 55 0.00 22.46 11.63
CA ASN A 55 0.02 22.04 10.23
C ASN A 55 1.09 20.99 9.98
N ASN A 56 2.29 21.25 10.50
CA ASN A 56 3.40 20.31 10.41
C ASN A 56 3.04 18.99 11.11
N THR A 57 2.40 19.05 12.28
CA THR A 57 1.97 17.85 13.00
C THR A 57 0.99 17.01 12.18
N VAL A 58 -0.05 17.61 11.57
CA VAL A 58 -1.01 16.84 10.77
C VAL A 58 -0.37 16.29 9.48
N ASN A 59 0.51 17.06 8.85
CA ASN A 59 1.24 16.59 7.67
C ASN A 59 2.18 15.41 7.98
N GLU A 60 2.85 15.44 9.14
CA GLU A 60 3.64 14.32 9.63
C GLU A 60 2.77 13.08 9.88
N TRP A 61 1.61 13.22 10.54
CA TRP A 61 0.68 12.10 10.74
C TRP A 61 0.18 11.49 9.43
N LEU A 62 -0.13 12.33 8.43
CA LEU A 62 -0.54 11.87 7.11
C LEU A 62 0.56 11.08 6.42
N ASN A 63 1.82 11.54 6.53
CA ASN A 63 2.96 10.81 5.99
C ASN A 63 3.17 9.46 6.68
N ILE A 64 3.02 9.38 8.02
CA ILE A 64 3.08 8.10 8.74
C ILE A 64 1.99 7.16 8.23
N LEU A 65 0.74 7.64 8.12
CA LEU A 65 -0.39 6.86 7.60
C LEU A 65 -0.15 6.37 6.17
N GLN A 66 0.33 7.25 5.29
CA GLN A 66 0.64 6.92 3.90
C GLN A 66 1.75 5.87 3.81
N SER A 67 2.72 5.91 4.72
CA SER A 67 3.83 4.98 4.71
C SER A 67 3.44 3.53 5.01
N VAL A 68 2.43 3.35 5.85
CA VAL A 68 1.84 2.05 6.17
C VAL A 68 0.96 1.55 5.02
N GLN A 69 0.27 2.46 4.34
CA GLN A 69 -0.69 2.13 3.28
C GLN A 69 -0.01 1.64 1.99
N LEU A 70 1.12 2.25 1.60
CA LEU A 70 1.81 1.93 0.35
C LEU A 70 2.17 0.44 0.21
N PRO A 71 2.91 -0.16 1.16
CA PRO A 71 3.30 -1.54 1.01
C PRO A 71 2.15 -2.52 1.32
N PHE A 72 1.12 -2.13 2.10
CA PHE A 72 -0.13 -2.90 2.22
C PHE A 72 -0.86 -3.06 0.88
N ALA A 73 -0.87 -2.02 0.02
CA ALA A 73 -1.45 -2.12 -1.31
C ALA A 73 -0.54 -2.88 -2.29
N LEU A 74 0.78 -2.69 -2.18
CA LEU A 74 1.75 -3.24 -3.13
C LEU A 74 1.85 -4.77 -3.06
N LEU A 75 1.83 -5.35 -1.86
CA LEU A 75 2.14 -6.77 -1.66
C LEU A 75 1.05 -7.73 -2.13
N PRO A 76 -0.23 -7.52 -1.82
CA PRO A 76 -1.30 -8.36 -2.37
C PRO A 76 -1.32 -8.28 -3.89
N VAL A 77 -1.10 -7.09 -4.45
CA VAL A 77 -1.01 -6.91 -5.91
C VAL A 77 0.16 -7.72 -6.47
N LEU A 78 1.33 -7.67 -5.86
CA LEU A 78 2.49 -8.45 -6.29
C LEU A 78 2.25 -9.96 -6.18
N HIS A 79 1.61 -10.40 -5.09
CA HIS A 79 1.25 -11.79 -4.85
C HIS A 79 0.25 -12.30 -5.89
N PHE A 80 -0.86 -11.57 -6.10
CA PHE A 80 -1.89 -11.97 -7.07
C PHE A 80 -1.42 -11.90 -8.52
N ASN A 81 -0.51 -10.98 -8.87
CA ASN A 81 0.08 -10.94 -10.21
C ASN A 81 1.07 -12.09 -10.46
N ALA A 82 1.65 -12.66 -9.41
CA ALA A 82 2.55 -13.80 -9.50
C ALA A 82 1.82 -15.16 -9.44
N ASP A 83 0.57 -15.19 -8.97
CA ASP A 83 -0.17 -16.44 -8.82
C ASP A 83 -0.79 -16.91 -10.15
N VAL A 84 -0.41 -18.11 -10.56
CA VAL A 84 -0.87 -18.74 -11.80
C VAL A 84 -2.33 -19.17 -11.69
N GLU A 85 -2.84 -19.48 -10.49
CA GLU A 85 -4.25 -19.82 -10.30
C GLU A 85 -5.17 -18.62 -10.54
N VAL A 86 -4.69 -17.40 -10.27
CA VAL A 86 -5.48 -16.16 -10.38
C VAL A 86 -5.31 -15.50 -11.75
N MET A 87 -4.08 -15.41 -12.28
CA MET A 87 -3.81 -14.76 -13.58
C MET A 87 -3.78 -15.71 -14.78
N GLY A 88 -3.67 -17.02 -14.56
CA GLY A 88 -3.51 -18.02 -15.63
C GLY A 88 -2.09 -18.06 -16.20
N GLU A 89 -1.70 -19.21 -16.78
CA GLU A 89 -0.33 -19.52 -17.22
C GLU A 89 0.27 -18.52 -18.24
N ARG A 90 -0.57 -17.82 -19.02
CA ARG A 90 -0.11 -16.88 -20.07
C ARG A 90 0.10 -15.46 -19.57
N PHE A 91 -0.58 -15.05 -18.50
CA PHE A 91 -0.56 -13.66 -17.99
C PHE A 91 0.11 -13.53 -16.63
N ALA A 92 0.34 -14.64 -15.93
CA ALA A 92 1.14 -14.65 -14.71
C ALA A 92 2.54 -14.09 -14.97
N LEU A 93 3.02 -13.28 -14.01
CA LEU A 93 4.31 -12.60 -14.14
C LEU A 93 5.44 -13.61 -14.38
N ARG A 94 6.20 -13.39 -15.46
CA ARG A 94 7.40 -14.19 -15.71
C ARG A 94 8.36 -14.01 -14.54
N ARG A 95 8.93 -15.10 -14.04
CA ARG A 95 9.73 -15.12 -12.80
C ARG A 95 10.92 -14.15 -12.77
N THR A 96 11.47 -13.78 -13.93
CA THR A 96 12.48 -12.72 -14.05
C THR A 96 11.92 -11.33 -13.74
N PHE A 97 10.71 -11.03 -14.24
CA PHE A 97 10.02 -9.79 -13.95
C PHE A 97 9.51 -9.77 -12.51
N GLN A 98 9.09 -10.92 -11.98
CA GLN A 98 8.73 -11.08 -10.57
C GLN A 98 9.91 -10.74 -9.63
N ALA A 99 11.13 -11.19 -9.94
CA ALA A 99 12.32 -10.82 -9.18
C ALA A 99 12.58 -9.30 -9.22
N VAL A 100 12.42 -8.65 -10.37
CA VAL A 100 12.54 -7.18 -10.49
C VAL A 100 11.49 -6.47 -9.64
N CYS A 101 10.23 -6.91 -9.69
CA CYS A 101 9.16 -6.35 -8.88
C CYS A 101 9.38 -6.55 -7.37
N TRP A 102 9.95 -7.69 -6.95
CA TRP A 102 10.35 -7.91 -5.55
C TRP A 102 11.47 -7.00 -5.10
N VAL A 103 12.48 -6.77 -5.94
CA VAL A 103 13.55 -5.79 -5.65
C VAL A 103 12.96 -4.39 -5.51
N LEU A 104 12.07 -3.99 -6.42
CA LEU A 104 11.44 -2.68 -6.40
C LEU A 104 10.54 -2.52 -5.16
N ALA A 105 9.81 -3.57 -4.78
CA ALA A 105 9.04 -3.61 -3.55
C ALA A 105 9.93 -3.49 -2.30
N ALA A 106 11.08 -4.16 -2.26
CA ALA A 106 12.04 -4.05 -1.16
C ALA A 106 12.57 -2.61 -1.02
N VAL A 107 12.84 -1.92 -2.13
CA VAL A 107 13.24 -0.50 -2.13
C VAL A 107 12.13 0.38 -1.53
N VAL A 108 10.89 0.24 -2.01
CA VAL A 108 9.74 1.01 -1.50
C VAL A 108 9.50 0.78 -0.01
N ILE A 109 9.57 -0.48 0.44
CA ILE A 109 9.43 -0.83 1.87
C ILE A 109 10.55 -0.17 2.68
N SER A 110 11.79 -0.25 2.22
CA SER A 110 12.94 0.34 2.89
C SER A 110 12.81 1.87 3.03
N THR A 111 12.37 2.55 1.97
CA THR A 111 12.11 4.01 2.02
C THR A 111 11.00 4.37 3.00
N ASN A 112 9.91 3.59 3.06
CA ASN A 112 8.82 3.83 4.02
C ASN A 112 9.27 3.66 5.47
N VAL A 113 10.08 2.64 5.76
CA VAL A 113 10.64 2.42 7.10
C VAL A 113 11.54 3.58 7.53
N TYR A 114 12.38 4.08 6.61
CA TYR A 114 13.22 5.26 6.88
C TYR A 114 12.39 6.50 7.19
N LEU A 115 11.33 6.75 6.40
CA LEU A 115 10.47 7.91 6.58
C LEU A 115 9.73 7.88 7.93
N VAL A 116 9.33 6.70 8.41
CA VAL A 116 8.75 6.57 9.76
C VAL A 116 9.79 6.75 10.85
N TYR A 117 10.99 6.22 10.67
CA TYR A 117 12.07 6.43 11.64
C TYR A 117 12.35 7.92 11.85
N ASP A 118 12.48 8.67 10.75
CA ASP A 118 12.71 10.12 10.77
C ASP A 118 11.58 10.88 11.50
N GLN A 119 10.33 10.56 11.16
CA GLN A 119 9.15 11.21 11.76
C GLN A 119 8.91 10.87 13.23
N THR A 120 9.40 9.72 13.69
CA THR A 120 9.17 9.24 15.06
C THR A 120 10.34 9.55 16.00
N SER A 121 11.52 9.92 15.48
CA SER A 121 12.75 10.15 16.27
C SER A 121 12.59 11.25 17.33
N GLU A 122 11.92 12.35 16.98
CA GLU A 122 11.72 13.53 17.84
C GLU A 122 10.46 13.45 18.73
N ARG A 123 9.74 12.32 18.71
CA ARG A 123 8.46 12.15 19.43
C ARG A 123 8.62 11.40 20.76
N SER A 124 7.60 11.51 21.61
CA SER A 124 7.55 10.83 22.92
C SER A 124 7.83 9.32 22.81
N LEU A 125 8.44 8.74 23.85
CA LEU A 125 8.76 7.31 23.92
C LEU A 125 7.55 6.41 23.65
N ALA A 126 6.35 6.81 24.09
CA ALA A 126 5.12 6.05 23.84
C ALA A 126 4.79 5.93 22.34
N VAL A 127 4.94 7.03 21.58
CA VAL A 127 4.70 7.05 20.14
C VAL A 127 5.76 6.21 19.41
N ARG A 128 7.02 6.27 19.88
CA ARG A 128 8.11 5.42 19.35
C ARG A 128 7.84 3.93 19.54
N LEU A 129 7.43 3.53 20.73
CA LEU A 129 7.13 2.12 21.03
C LEU A 129 5.90 1.64 20.26
N ALA A 130 4.85 2.47 20.16
CA ALA A 130 3.65 2.13 19.39
C ALA A 130 3.96 1.98 17.90
N ALA A 131 4.72 2.92 17.32
CA ALA A 131 5.15 2.83 15.92
C ALA A 131 6.05 1.62 15.69
N ALA A 132 7.02 1.35 16.58
CA ALA A 132 7.89 0.19 16.48
C ALA A 132 7.10 -1.13 16.57
N ALA A 133 6.12 -1.24 17.48
CA ALA A 133 5.26 -2.41 17.60
C ALA A 133 4.42 -2.63 16.33
N LEU A 134 3.81 -1.57 15.79
CA LEU A 134 3.08 -1.61 14.51
C LEU A 134 3.98 -2.07 13.36
N PHE A 135 5.19 -1.52 13.25
CA PHE A 135 6.16 -1.93 12.24
C PHE A 135 6.64 -3.36 12.44
N LEU A 136 6.77 -3.84 13.67
CA LEU A 136 7.19 -5.21 13.96
C LEU A 136 6.11 -6.22 13.57
N VAL A 137 4.85 -5.93 13.90
CA VAL A 137 3.69 -6.70 13.41
C VAL A 137 3.64 -6.67 11.89
N TYR A 138 3.85 -5.51 11.29
CA TYR A 138 3.89 -5.32 9.85
C TYR A 138 4.98 -6.16 9.19
N PHE A 139 6.23 -6.05 9.65
CA PHE A 139 7.36 -6.85 9.16
C PHE A 139 7.17 -8.36 9.37
N CYS A 140 6.53 -8.78 10.47
CA CYS A 140 6.19 -10.17 10.70
C CYS A 140 5.21 -10.67 9.63
N PHE A 141 4.15 -9.90 9.36
CA PHE A 141 3.19 -10.19 8.29
C PHE A 141 3.88 -10.22 6.91
N LEU A 142 4.79 -9.28 6.65
CA LEU A 142 5.62 -9.27 5.43
C LEU A 142 6.43 -10.56 5.30
N ALA A 143 7.15 -10.95 6.34
CA ALA A 143 7.99 -12.13 6.33
C ALA A 143 7.18 -13.41 6.05
N VAL A 144 5.94 -13.49 6.55
CA VAL A 144 5.03 -14.62 6.27
C VAL A 144 4.65 -14.67 4.78
N ILE A 145 4.24 -13.54 4.19
CA ILE A 145 3.88 -13.46 2.76
C ILE A 145 5.09 -13.76 1.87
N VAL A 146 6.20 -13.07 2.13
CA VAL A 146 7.45 -13.23 1.37
C VAL A 146 7.93 -14.68 1.43
N LYS A 147 7.89 -15.32 2.61
CA LYS A 147 8.32 -16.71 2.77
C LYS A 147 7.45 -17.66 1.93
N SER A 148 6.13 -17.46 1.92
CA SER A 148 5.21 -18.24 1.09
C SER A 148 5.57 -18.11 -0.41
N ASP A 149 5.84 -16.88 -0.87
CA ASP A 149 6.17 -16.63 -2.28
C ASP A 149 7.56 -17.13 -2.67
N ILE A 150 8.56 -16.99 -1.80
CA ILE A 150 9.90 -17.52 -2.01
C ILE A 150 9.87 -19.05 -2.05
N GLN A 151 9.07 -19.71 -1.20
CA GLN A 151 8.93 -21.16 -1.22
C GLN A 151 8.30 -21.65 -2.53
N LYS A 152 7.23 -20.99 -3.02
CA LYS A 152 6.65 -21.28 -4.34
C LYS A 152 7.66 -21.04 -5.47
N ALA A 153 8.48 -19.99 -5.37
CA ALA A 153 9.52 -19.70 -6.35
C ALA A 153 10.61 -20.79 -6.36
N TRP A 154 11.12 -21.17 -5.18
CA TRP A 154 12.21 -22.14 -5.00
C TRP A 154 11.82 -23.56 -5.39
N ALA A 155 10.61 -24.00 -5.04
CA ALA A 155 10.09 -25.33 -5.39
C ALA A 155 10.08 -25.60 -6.91
N TYR A 156 9.85 -24.56 -7.70
CA TYR A 156 9.87 -24.66 -9.16
C TYR A 156 11.27 -24.55 -9.76
N VAL A 157 12.17 -23.76 -9.17
CA VAL A 157 13.58 -23.76 -9.61
C VAL A 157 14.17 -25.15 -9.41
N THR A 158 13.88 -25.77 -8.26
CA THR A 158 14.27 -27.15 -7.99
C THR A 158 13.58 -28.16 -8.91
N SER A 159 12.33 -27.95 -9.34
CA SER A 159 11.68 -28.83 -10.33
C SER A 159 12.27 -28.69 -11.74
N LEU A 160 12.70 -27.50 -12.17
CA LEU A 160 13.38 -27.31 -13.46
C LEU A 160 14.76 -27.96 -13.50
N CYS A 161 15.54 -27.85 -12.42
CA CYS A 161 16.84 -28.51 -12.32
C CYS A 161 16.74 -30.04 -12.26
N ARG A 162 15.57 -30.60 -11.92
CA ARG A 162 15.32 -32.04 -11.85
C ARG A 162 14.76 -32.64 -13.16
N SER A 163 14.38 -31.78 -14.11
CA SER A 163 13.84 -32.16 -15.44
C SER A 163 14.91 -32.15 -16.55
N ARG A 164 16.18 -31.91 -16.20
CA ARG A 164 17.35 -32.18 -17.03
C ARG A 164 18.11 -33.36 -16.44
#